data_AF-A0A0D3VB18-F1
#
_entry.id   AF-A0A0D3VB18-F1
#
_cell.length_a   1.000
_cell.length_b   1.000
_cell.length_c   1.000
_cell.angle_alpha   90.00
_cell.angle_beta   90.00
_cell.angle_gamma   90.00
#
_symmetry.space_group_name_H-M   'P 1'
#
loop_
_entity.id
_entity.type
_entity.pdbx_description
1 polymer ?
#
loop_
_entity_poly.entity_id
_entity_poly.type
_entity_poly.pdbx_seq_one_letter_code
_entity_poly.pdbx_strand_id
1 'polypeptide(L)'
;MNRTQLVTEAKQAGRNAKYNLQVIRETPTKILPGKMENAEAYLEMMISFAKEEQKNARLAGRTLGLRTRLRNLVTSILTPESNKGKGEVV
;
A
#
# COMPACT_ATOMS: atom_id res chain seq x y z
N MET A 1 16.33 1.59 -2.15
CA MET A 1 15.15 0.68 -2.16
C MET A 1 13.91 1.50 -2.47
N ASN A 2 13.05 1.07 -3.40
CA ASN A 2 11.87 1.85 -3.80
C ASN A 2 10.59 1.43 -3.03
N ARG A 3 9.55 2.28 -3.05
CA ARG A 3 8.29 2.04 -2.31
C ARG A 3 7.65 0.70 -2.68
N THR A 4 7.72 0.30 -3.95
CA THR A 4 7.15 -0.95 -4.46
C THR A 4 7.86 -2.19 -3.91
N GLN A 5 9.19 -2.13 -3.79
CA GLN A 5 10.00 -3.17 -3.15
C GLN A 5 9.62 -3.33 -1.69
N LEU A 6 9.51 -2.23 -0.93
CA LEU A 6 9.11 -2.25 0.48
C LEU A 6 7.73 -2.90 0.68
N VAL A 7 6.75 -2.57 -0.17
CA VAL A 7 5.40 -3.17 -0.11
C VAL A 7 5.44 -4.67 -0.45
N THR A 8 6.30 -5.05 -1.39
CA THR A 8 6.46 -6.46 -1.80
C THR A 8 7.09 -7.28 -0.68
N GLU A 9 8.13 -6.74 -0.04
CA GLU A 9 8.79 -7.39 1.08
C GLU A 9 7.87 -7.46 2.30
N ALA A 10 7.14 -6.39 2.63
CA ALA A 10 6.15 -6.41 3.71
C ALA A 10 5.04 -7.46 3.47
N LYS A 11 4.58 -7.60 2.21
CA LYS A 11 3.64 -8.67 1.82
C LYS A 11 4.23 -10.06 2.05
N GLN A 12 5.49 -10.26 1.66
CA GLN A 12 6.14 -11.55 1.83
C GLN A 12 6.36 -11.88 3.32
N ALA A 13 6.84 -10.92 4.10
CA ALA A 13 7.01 -11.05 5.54
C ALA A 13 5.70 -11.41 6.24
N GLY A 14 4.59 -10.73 5.91
CA GLY A 14 3.28 -11.06 6.47
C GLY A 14 2.78 -12.46 6.11
N ARG A 15 3.03 -12.93 4.87
CA ARG A 15 2.68 -14.31 4.45
C ARG A 15 3.48 -15.35 5.22
N ASN A 16 4.80 -15.15 5.32
CA ASN A 16 5.68 -16.02 6.08
C ASN A 16 5.29 -16.03 7.56
N ALA A 17 4.97 -14.86 8.13
CA ALA A 17 4.55 -14.75 9.52
C ALA A 17 3.25 -15.52 9.80
N LYS A 18 2.26 -15.43 8.89
CA LYS A 18 1.02 -16.21 9.00
C LYS A 18 1.28 -17.72 8.95
N TYR A 19 2.11 -18.17 8.01
CA TYR A 19 2.48 -19.58 7.90
C TYR A 19 3.20 -20.07 9.15
N ASN A 20 4.20 -19.32 9.62
CA ASN A 20 4.96 -19.67 10.82
C ASN A 20 4.05 -19.72 12.06
N LEU A 21 3.12 -18.77 12.19
CA LEU A 21 2.16 -18.75 13.31
C LEU A 21 1.30 -20.01 13.32
N GLN A 22 0.82 -20.44 12.15
CA GLN A 22 0.09 -21.69 12.02
C GLN A 22 0.97 -22.89 12.42
N VAL A 23 2.19 -22.97 11.91
CA VAL A 23 3.11 -24.07 12.20
C VAL A 23 3.44 -24.19 13.69
N ILE A 24 3.67 -23.08 14.40
CA ILE A 24 4.00 -23.13 15.83
C ILE A 24 2.78 -23.47 16.70
N ARG A 25 1.57 -23.08 16.27
CA ARG A 25 0.32 -23.46 16.94
C ARG A 25 0.02 -24.95 16.78
N GLU A 26 0.27 -25.50 15.59
CA GLU A 26 0.08 -26.92 15.28
C GLU A 26 1.21 -27.79 15.84
N THR A 27 2.43 -27.26 15.93
CA THR A 27 3.61 -28.00 16.40
C THR A 27 4.46 -27.13 17.34
N PRO A 28 4.04 -26.98 18.61
CA PRO A 28 4.75 -26.15 19.58
C PRO A 28 6.20 -26.59 19.85
N THR A 29 6.52 -27.86 19.58
CA THR A 29 7.89 -28.42 19.73
C THR A 29 8.92 -27.82 18.77
N LYS A 30 8.50 -27.08 17.74
CA LYS A 30 9.39 -26.36 16.82
C LYS A 30 9.89 -25.02 17.37
N ILE A 31 9.34 -24.57 18.50
CA ILE A 31 9.74 -23.34 19.19
C ILE A 31 10.58 -23.69 20.42
N LEU A 32 11.56 -22.83 20.72
CA LEU A 32 12.34 -22.94 21.95
C LEU A 32 11.39 -22.85 23.18
N PRO A 33 11.56 -23.71 24.19
CA PRO A 33 10.76 -23.65 25.42
C PRO A 33 10.76 -22.25 26.03
N GLY A 34 9.58 -21.76 26.43
CA GLY A 34 9.42 -20.41 27.02
C GLY A 34 9.48 -19.25 26.01
N LYS A 35 9.60 -19.51 24.70
CA LYS A 35 9.58 -18.46 23.66
C LYS A 35 8.26 -18.36 22.89
N MET A 36 7.29 -19.24 23.18
CA MET A 36 6.04 -19.34 22.43
C MET A 36 5.27 -18.02 22.37
N GLU A 37 4.95 -17.42 23.52
CA GLU A 37 4.17 -16.19 23.60
C GLU A 37 4.85 -15.02 22.86
N ASN A 38 6.17 -14.86 23.06
CA ASN A 38 6.96 -13.83 22.36
C ASN A 38 7.00 -14.07 20.84
N ALA A 39 7.10 -15.33 20.41
CA ALA A 39 7.10 -15.68 19.00
C ALA A 39 5.74 -15.41 18.36
N GLU A 40 4.64 -15.79 19.01
CA GLU A 40 3.29 -15.50 18.53
C GLU A 40 3.05 -14.00 18.42
N ALA A 41 3.35 -13.23 19.47
CA ALA A 41 3.17 -11.78 19.47
C ALA A 41 3.98 -11.11 18.34
N TYR A 42 5.22 -11.54 18.12
CA TYR A 42 6.05 -11.02 17.03
C TYR A 42 5.46 -11.34 15.64
N LEU A 43 4.97 -12.56 15.45
CA LEU A 43 4.38 -12.98 14.18
C LEU A 43 3.06 -12.23 13.90
N GLU A 44 2.22 -12.04 14.91
CA GLU A 44 0.99 -11.25 14.80
C GLU A 44 1.28 -9.78 14.50
N MET A 45 2.32 -9.20 15.11
CA MET A 45 2.81 -7.87 14.78
C MET A 45 3.25 -7.76 13.32
N MET A 46 3.99 -8.74 12.79
CA MET A 46 4.41 -8.77 11.38
C MET A 46 3.24 -8.87 10.40
N ILE A 47 2.22 -9.66 10.74
CA ILE A 47 0.98 -9.74 9.96
C ILE A 47 0.27 -8.37 9.94
N SER A 48 0.21 -7.70 11.09
CA SER A 48 -0.44 -6.39 11.22
C SER A 48 0.31 -5.29 10.47
N PHE A 49 1.64 -5.28 10.58
CA PHE A 49 2.51 -4.38 9.83
C PHE A 49 2.29 -4.52 8.31
N ALA A 50 2.25 -5.75 7.80
CA ALA A 50 2.01 -6.01 6.38
C ALA A 50 0.65 -5.47 5.89
N LYS A 51 -0.40 -5.53 6.73
CA LYS A 51 -1.73 -4.99 6.41
C LYS A 51 -1.71 -3.47 6.33
N GLU A 52 -1.10 -2.80 7.31
CA GLU A 52 -1.00 -1.34 7.30
C GLU A 52 -0.15 -0.85 6.13
N GLU A 53 0.92 -1.57 5.78
CA GLU A 53 1.77 -1.18 4.66
C GLU A 53 1.06 -1.28 3.31
N GLN A 54 0.22 -2.29 3.11
CA GLN A 54 -0.65 -2.38 1.93
C GLN A 54 -1.67 -1.23 1.87
N LYS A 55 -2.26 -0.87 3.01
CA LYS A 55 -3.21 0.25 3.11
C LYS A 55 -2.51 1.56 2.79
N ASN A 56 -1.31 1.80 3.32
CA ASN A 56 -0.50 2.99 3.04
C ASN A 56 -0.11 3.07 1.57
N ALA A 57 0.31 1.96 0.95
CA ALA A 57 0.60 1.92 -0.48
C ALA A 57 -0.64 2.28 -1.33
N ARG A 58 -1.81 1.76 -0.96
CA ARG A 58 -3.08 2.08 -1.63
C ARG A 58 -3.44 3.56 -1.47
N LEU A 59 -3.28 4.13 -0.27
CA LEU A 59 -3.54 5.55 -0.01
C LEU A 59 -2.60 6.42 -0.83
N ALA A 60 -1.30 6.13 -0.83
CA ALA A 60 -0.31 6.85 -1.63
C ALA A 60 -0.65 6.82 -3.14
N GLY A 61 -1.08 5.67 -3.65
CA GLY A 61 -1.55 5.55 -5.04
C GLY A 61 -2.80 6.39 -5.32
N ARG A 62 -3.77 6.39 -4.40
CA ARG A 62 -5.00 7.22 -4.51
C ARG A 62 -4.69 8.71 -4.49
N THR A 63 -3.84 9.17 -3.57
CA THR A 63 -3.47 10.58 -3.44
C THR A 63 -2.71 11.07 -4.67
N LEU A 64 -1.86 10.23 -5.27
CA LEU A 64 -1.16 10.56 -6.50
C LEU A 64 -2.15 10.75 -7.66
N GLY A 65 -3.09 9.83 -7.84
CA GLY A 65 -4.13 9.95 -8.87
C GLY A 65 -5.03 11.17 -8.68
N LEU A 66 -5.42 11.48 -7.44
CA LEU A 66 -6.20 12.68 -7.11
C LEU A 66 -5.40 13.96 -7.42
N ARG A 67 -4.13 14.03 -7.03
CA ARG A 67 -3.24 15.16 -7.33
C ARG A 67 -3.15 15.40 -8.83
N THR A 68 -2.98 14.35 -9.64
CA THR A 68 -2.94 14.45 -11.10
C THR A 68 -4.25 14.98 -11.67
N ARG A 69 -5.41 14.46 -11.21
CA ARG A 69 -6.73 14.94 -11.64
C ARG A 69 -6.96 16.40 -11.28
N LEU A 70 -6.62 16.80 -10.06
CA LEU A 70 -6.75 18.20 -9.61
C LEU A 70 -5.84 19.12 -10.44
N ARG A 71 -4.60 18.72 -10.70
CA ARG A 71 -3.70 19.48 -11.57
C ARG A 71 -4.29 19.66 -12.97
N ASN A 72 -4.81 18.59 -13.57
CA ASN A 72 -5.42 18.64 -14.90
C ASN A 72 -6.68 19.53 -14.94
N LEU A 73 -7.49 19.48 -13.88
CA LEU A 73 -8.67 20.33 -13.75
C LEU A 73 -8.27 21.80 -13.65
N VAL A 74 -7.30 22.12 -12.80
CA VAL A 74 -6.77 23.49 -12.65
C VAL A 74 -6.20 23.99 -13.98
N THR A 75 -5.43 23.17 -14.70
CA THR A 75 -4.95 23.57 -16.03
C THR A 75 -6.10 23.81 -16.99
N SER A 76 -7.12 22.96 -17.03
CA SER A 76 -8.29 23.14 -17.92
C SER A 76 -9.09 24.41 -17.62
N ILE A 77 -9.14 24.86 -16.37
CA ILE A 77 -9.80 26.11 -15.98
C ILE A 77 -8.94 27.32 -16.36
N LEU A 78 -7.62 27.22 -16.17
CA LEU A 78 -6.69 28.33 -16.35
C LEU A 78 -6.23 28.51 -17.80
N THR A 79 -6.30 27.49 -18.65
CA THR A 79 -6.16 27.66 -20.09
C THR A 79 -7.50 28.13 -20.64
N PRO A 80 -7.63 29.39 -21.08
CA PRO A 80 -8.81 29.80 -21.83
C PRO A 80 -8.89 28.90 -23.06
N GLU A 81 -10.06 28.32 -23.35
CA GLU A 81 -10.26 27.73 -24.66
C GLU A 81 -9.89 28.79 -25.69
N SER A 82 -8.83 28.56 -26.45
CA SER A 82 -8.42 29.46 -27.53
C SER A 82 -9.55 29.47 -28.55
N ASN A 83 -10.42 30.46 -28.42
CA ASN A 83 -11.40 30.96 -29.38
C ASN A 83 -11.55 30.12 -30.66
N LYS A 84 -12.49 29.17 -30.67
CA LYS A 84 -13.25 28.90 -31.90
C LYS A 84 -14.25 30.04 -32.08
N GLY A 85 -13.76 31.21 -32.47
CA GLY A 85 -14.61 32.30 -32.91
C GLY A 85 -15.39 31.86 -34.15
N LYS A 86 -16.71 31.76 -34.04
CA LYS A 86 -17.61 31.86 -35.18
C LYS A 86 -17.49 33.28 -35.73
N GLY A 87 -16.61 33.46 -36.70
CA GLY A 87 -16.59 34.64 -37.58
C GLY A 87 -17.25 34.25 -38.88
N GLU A 88 -18.55 34.50 -38.98
CA GLU A 88 -19.28 34.57 -40.23
C GLU A 88 -18.67 35.72 -41.05
N VAL A 89 -18.07 35.39 -42.20
CA VAL A 89 -17.60 36.40 -43.16
C VAL A 89 -18.71 36.53 -44.20
N VAL A 90 -19.42 37.65 -44.12
CA VAL A 90 -20.36 38.16 -45.13
C VAL A 90 -19.58 38.64 -46.36
#